data_AF-A0A1I3XSV1-F1
#
_entry.id   AF-A0A1I3XSV1-F1
#
_cell.length_a   1.000
_cell.length_b   1.000
_cell.length_c   1.000
_cell.angle_alpha   90.00
_cell.angle_beta   90.00
_cell.angle_gamma   90.00
#
_symmetry.space_group_name_H-M   'P 1'
#
loop_
_entity.id
_entity.type
_entity.pdbx_description
1 polymer ?
#
loop_
_entity_poly.entity_id
_entity_poly.type
_entity_poly.pdbx_seq_one_letter_code
_entity_poly.pdbx_strand_id
1 'polypeptide(L)'
;MATGWIEKVTGSLEDKRRYRQYKARTQQLPASYRMAVEALERYLMYFGRGDGADAASMYEDLLDLFEQSAADDTPVREIVGDDPVEFVEAFASNYSEGQWRLRERQRLVSAIERAAGEDTGNGEGTG
;
A
#
# COMPACT_ATOMS: atom_id res chain seq x y z
N MET A 1 -25.84 10.87 -13.50
CA MET A 1 -25.14 9.56 -13.64
C MET A 1 -24.03 9.69 -14.67
N ALA A 2 -22.87 10.25 -14.28
CA ALA A 2 -21.69 10.35 -15.15
C ALA A 2 -20.39 10.54 -14.33
N THR A 3 -20.27 9.91 -13.15
CA THR A 3 -19.19 10.23 -12.19
C THR A 3 -18.02 9.24 -12.28
N GLY A 4 -18.28 7.96 -12.52
CA GLY A 4 -17.28 6.91 -12.40
C GLY A 4 -16.16 6.89 -13.45
N TRP A 5 -16.26 7.65 -14.55
CA TRP A 5 -15.18 7.76 -15.55
C TRP A 5 -14.27 8.95 -15.28
N ILE A 6 -14.80 10.06 -14.76
CA ILE A 6 -14.02 11.24 -14.39
C ILE A 6 -13.12 10.88 -13.21
N GLU A 7 -13.65 10.28 -12.14
CA GLU A 7 -12.87 9.85 -10.97
C GLU A 7 -11.73 8.88 -11.31
N LYS A 8 -11.96 7.97 -12.27
CA LYS A 8 -10.96 7.00 -12.71
C LYS A 8 -9.82 7.65 -13.50
N VAL A 9 -10.10 8.75 -14.20
CA VAL A 9 -9.11 9.52 -14.97
C VAL A 9 -8.42 10.56 -14.09
N THR A 10 -9.15 11.30 -13.26
CA THR A 10 -8.58 12.31 -12.35
C THR A 10 -7.76 11.65 -11.25
N GLY A 11 -8.20 10.54 -10.67
CA GLY A 11 -7.40 9.77 -9.70
C GLY A 11 -6.07 9.30 -10.31
N SER A 12 -6.10 8.70 -11.51
CA SER A 12 -4.86 8.26 -12.18
C SER A 12 -3.91 9.41 -12.55
N LEU A 13 -4.44 10.61 -12.85
CA LEU A 13 -3.62 11.79 -13.14
C LEU A 13 -3.00 12.39 -11.87
N GLU A 14 -3.76 12.46 -10.79
CA GLU A 14 -3.29 12.90 -9.48
C GLU A 14 -2.22 11.96 -8.93
N ASP A 15 -2.45 10.65 -8.98
CA ASP A 15 -1.47 9.63 -8.57
C ASP A 15 -0.17 9.75 -9.38
N LYS A 16 -0.27 9.94 -10.69
CA LYS A 16 0.91 10.19 -11.55
C LYS A 16 1.65 11.46 -11.16
N ARG A 17 0.94 12.52 -10.79
CA ARG A 17 1.55 13.79 -10.36
C ARG A 17 2.25 13.61 -9.02
N ARG A 18 1.59 13.00 -8.04
CA ARG A 18 2.13 12.68 -6.71
C ARG A 18 3.38 11.81 -6.82
N TYR A 19 3.31 10.74 -7.62
CA TYR A 19 4.47 9.88 -7.86
C TYR A 19 5.65 10.61 -8.50
N ARG A 20 5.41 11.50 -9.49
CA ARG A 20 6.49 12.32 -10.07
C ARG A 20 7.12 13.25 -9.03
N GLN A 21 6.31 13.86 -8.17
CA GLN A 21 6.80 14.72 -7.10
C GLN A 21 7.62 13.94 -6.09
N TYR A 22 7.13 12.76 -5.67
CA TYR A 22 7.87 11.81 -4.85
C TYR A 22 9.24 11.49 -5.47
N LYS A 23 9.32 11.07 -6.75
CA LYS A 23 10.61 10.77 -7.40
C LYS A 23 11.54 11.98 -7.49
N ALA A 24 11.00 13.18 -7.73
CA ALA A 24 11.79 14.41 -7.80
C ALA A 24 12.40 14.76 -6.43
N ARG A 25 11.63 14.58 -5.35
CA ARG A 25 12.07 14.77 -3.97
C ARG A 25 13.10 13.72 -3.54
N THR A 26 12.87 12.43 -3.85
CA THR A 26 13.84 11.35 -3.59
C THR A 26 15.20 11.63 -4.23
N GLN A 27 15.24 12.24 -5.41
CA GLN A 27 16.50 12.60 -6.07
C GLN A 27 17.31 13.69 -5.35
N GLN A 28 16.66 14.53 -4.54
CA GLN A 28 17.30 15.61 -3.79
C GLN A 28 17.95 15.12 -2.49
N LEU A 29 17.60 13.92 -2.02
CA LEU A 29 18.22 13.32 -0.84
C LEU A 29 19.72 13.07 -1.02
N PRO A 30 20.52 13.13 0.06
CA PRO A 30 21.90 12.66 0.04
C PRO A 30 21.98 11.18 -0.37
N ALA A 31 23.12 10.77 -0.92
CA ALA A 31 23.25 9.51 -1.64
C ALA A 31 22.80 8.27 -0.83
N SER A 32 23.18 8.19 0.45
CA SER A 32 22.81 7.09 1.35
C SER A 32 21.30 6.99 1.59
N TYR A 33 20.66 8.12 1.91
CA TYR A 33 19.21 8.20 2.13
C TYR A 33 18.43 7.88 0.86
N ARG A 34 18.86 8.43 -0.30
CA ARG A 34 18.27 8.14 -1.60
C ARG A 34 18.30 6.64 -1.91
N MET A 35 19.47 6.01 -1.73
CA MET A 35 19.62 4.57 -1.96
C MET A 35 18.71 3.74 -1.06
N ALA A 36 18.55 4.13 0.21
CA ALA A 36 17.67 3.46 1.15
C ALA A 36 16.19 3.58 0.72
N VAL A 37 15.73 4.79 0.42
CA VAL A 37 14.35 5.03 -0.05
C VAL A 37 14.07 4.25 -1.33
N GLU A 38 14.97 4.24 -2.32
CA GLU A 38 14.78 3.48 -3.56
C GLU A 38 14.73 1.96 -3.33
N ALA A 39 15.49 1.45 -2.37
CA ALA A 39 15.47 0.02 -2.02
C ALA A 39 14.14 -0.37 -1.33
N LEU A 40 13.67 0.46 -0.40
CA LEU A 40 12.39 0.28 0.29
C LEU A 40 11.21 0.42 -0.68
N GLU A 41 11.25 1.42 -1.56
CA GLU A 41 10.28 1.60 -2.65
C GLU A 41 10.20 0.36 -3.53
N ARG A 42 11.36 -0.17 -3.97
CA ARG A 42 11.41 -1.40 -4.76
C ARG A 42 10.79 -2.57 -4.00
N TYR A 43 11.13 -2.75 -2.73
CA TYR A 43 10.55 -3.81 -1.91
C TYR A 43 9.03 -3.67 -1.81
N LEU A 44 8.52 -2.47 -1.55
CA LEU A 44 7.09 -2.18 -1.47
C LEU A 44 6.37 -2.36 -2.81
N MET A 45 7.04 -2.15 -3.95
CA MET A 45 6.45 -2.42 -5.27
C MET A 45 6.33 -3.93 -5.58
N TYR A 46 7.28 -4.75 -5.11
CA TYR A 46 7.29 -6.19 -5.40
C TYR A 46 6.53 -7.03 -4.37
N PHE A 47 6.66 -6.67 -3.09
CA PHE A 47 6.12 -7.42 -1.95
C PHE A 47 5.10 -6.62 -1.15
N GLY A 48 5.15 -5.29 -1.28
CA GLY A 48 4.23 -4.41 -0.57
C GLY A 48 2.83 -4.43 -1.16
N ARG A 49 1.89 -4.18 -0.25
CA ARG A 49 0.45 -4.05 -0.45
C ARG A 49 0.08 -2.74 -1.19
N GLY A 50 0.91 -2.33 -2.15
CA GLY A 50 0.95 -1.00 -2.77
C GLY A 50 -0.12 -0.71 -3.83
N ASP A 51 -1.24 -1.43 -3.80
CA ASP A 51 -2.35 -1.34 -4.76
C ASP A 51 -3.64 -0.75 -4.14
N GLY A 52 -3.53 -0.12 -2.97
CA GLY A 52 -4.62 0.58 -2.27
C GLY A 52 -4.70 2.09 -2.54
N ALA A 53 -5.85 2.69 -2.26
CA ALA A 53 -6.07 4.14 -2.37
C ALA A 53 -5.07 4.99 -1.56
N ASP A 54 -4.46 4.39 -0.52
CA ASP A 54 -3.52 5.06 0.38
C ASP A 54 -2.05 4.89 -0.02
N ALA A 55 -1.75 4.18 -1.12
CA ALA A 55 -0.38 3.87 -1.51
C ALA A 55 0.46 5.13 -1.78
N ALA A 56 -0.12 6.15 -2.41
CA ALA A 56 0.57 7.41 -2.66
C ALA A 56 0.91 8.14 -1.35
N SER A 57 0.03 8.11 -0.35
CA SER A 57 0.29 8.71 0.96
C SER A 57 1.38 7.94 1.72
N MET A 58 1.38 6.60 1.63
CA MET A 58 2.44 5.78 2.21
C MET A 58 3.83 6.13 1.67
N TYR A 59 3.97 6.32 0.35
CA TYR A 59 5.25 6.71 -0.25
C TYR A 59 5.66 8.14 0.13
N GLU A 60 4.70 9.06 0.22
CA GLU A 60 4.95 10.44 0.68
C GLU A 60 5.43 10.45 2.12
N ASP A 61 4.74 9.78 3.03
CA ASP A 61 5.11 9.71 4.45
C ASP A 61 6.47 9.02 4.65
N LEU A 62 6.77 7.98 3.86
CA LEU A 62 8.10 7.35 3.86
C LEU A 62 9.19 8.35 3.46
N LEU A 63 8.92 9.17 2.44
CA LEU A 63 9.88 10.16 1.99
C LEU A 63 10.03 11.31 2.99
N ASP A 64 8.94 11.78 3.58
CA ASP A 64 8.92 12.81 4.62
C ASP A 64 9.79 12.38 5.82
N LEU A 65 9.69 11.11 6.25
CA LEU A 65 10.54 10.54 7.29
C LEU A 65 12.04 10.64 6.95
N PHE A 66 12.41 10.29 5.72
CA PHE A 66 13.82 10.30 5.29
C PHE A 66 14.34 11.71 5.04
N GLU A 67 13.51 12.65 4.59
CA GLU A 67 13.88 14.06 4.46
C GLU A 67 14.13 14.70 5.83
N GLN A 68 13.26 14.44 6.81
CA GLN A 68 13.46 14.92 8.18
C GLN A 68 14.73 14.30 8.79
N SER A 69 14.90 12.99 8.66
CA SER A 69 16.09 12.29 9.18
C SER A 69 17.38 12.82 8.55
N ALA A 70 17.36 13.14 7.26
CA ALA A 70 18.50 13.75 6.58
C ALA A 70 18.79 15.18 7.06
N ALA A 71 17.75 15.96 7.38
CA ALA A 71 17.91 17.30 7.98
C ALA A 71 18.52 17.24 9.38
N ASP A 72 18.20 16.17 10.13
CA ASP A 72 18.70 15.90 11.48
C ASP A 72 20.02 15.11 11.50
N ASP A 73 20.61 14.81 10.33
CA ASP A 73 21.81 13.97 10.13
C ASP A 73 21.73 12.59 10.82
N THR A 74 20.50 12.03 10.90
CA THR A 74 20.24 10.74 11.52
C THR A 74 20.72 9.59 10.63
N PRO A 75 21.66 8.74 11.08
CA PRO A 75 22.15 7.63 10.29
C PRO A 75 21.03 6.72 9.80
N VAL A 76 21.09 6.26 8.54
CA VAL A 76 20.06 5.39 7.95
C VAL A 76 19.74 4.17 8.82
N ARG A 77 20.74 3.60 9.51
CA ARG A 77 20.55 2.46 10.41
C ARG A 77 19.79 2.79 11.69
N GLU A 78 19.80 4.02 12.14
CA GLU A 78 18.95 4.47 13.26
C GLU A 78 17.49 4.64 12.81
N ILE A 79 17.24 4.89 11.51
CA ILE A 79 15.90 5.00 10.93
C ILE A 79 15.28 3.61 10.73
N VAL A 80 16.00 2.72 10.02
CA VAL A 80 15.45 1.42 9.56
C VAL A 80 15.79 0.25 10.48
N GLY A 81 16.61 0.48 11.51
CA GLY A 81 17.08 -0.56 12.42
C GLY A 81 18.04 -1.57 11.78
N ASP A 82 18.26 -2.67 12.52
CA ASP A 82 19.10 -3.79 12.07
C ASP A 82 18.41 -4.65 11.02
N ASP A 83 17.08 -4.74 11.08
CA ASP A 83 16.23 -5.43 10.11
C ASP A 83 15.34 -4.43 9.32
N PRO A 84 15.78 -4.01 8.11
CA PRO A 84 15.01 -3.11 7.27
C PRO A 84 13.70 -3.73 6.74
N VAL A 85 13.60 -5.07 6.72
CA VAL A 85 12.38 -5.76 6.28
C VAL A 85 11.32 -5.66 7.37
N GLU A 86 11.69 -5.91 8.62
CA GLU A 86 10.79 -5.70 9.76
C GLU A 86 10.29 -4.25 9.80
N PHE A 87 11.21 -3.27 9.63
CA PHE A 87 10.84 -1.86 9.55
C PHE A 87 9.80 -1.58 8.45
N VAL A 88 10.06 -2.01 7.21
CA VAL A 88 9.20 -1.65 6.08
C VAL A 88 7.85 -2.35 6.13
N GLU A 89 7.80 -3.59 6.64
CA GLU A 89 6.54 -4.31 6.83
C GLU A 89 5.71 -3.70 7.96
N ALA A 90 6.33 -3.33 9.08
CA ALA A 90 5.67 -2.62 10.17
C ALA A 90 5.16 -1.25 9.71
N PHE A 91 5.98 -0.48 8.99
CA PHE A 91 5.60 0.80 8.40
C PHE A 91 4.38 0.65 7.49
N ALA A 92 4.43 -0.30 6.54
CA ALA A 92 3.34 -0.55 5.59
C ALA A 92 2.05 -1.05 6.26
N SER A 93 2.14 -1.68 7.44
CA SER A 93 0.97 -2.17 8.16
C SER A 93 0.05 -1.07 8.70
N ASN A 94 0.57 0.17 8.83
CA ASN A 94 -0.20 1.34 9.25
C ASN A 94 -1.11 1.90 8.14
N TYR A 95 -0.83 1.55 6.89
CA TYR A 95 -1.64 1.94 5.74
C TYR A 95 -2.63 0.83 5.47
N SER A 96 -3.88 1.23 5.19
CA SER A 96 -5.01 0.29 5.22
C SER A 96 -4.72 -0.96 4.39
N GLU A 97 -5.06 -2.12 4.97
CA GLU A 97 -5.13 -3.38 4.25
C GLU A 97 -6.10 -3.16 3.08
N GLY A 98 -5.56 -2.81 1.91
CA GLY A 98 -6.33 -2.26 0.81
C GLY A 98 -7.63 -3.03 0.59
N GLN A 99 -8.70 -2.31 0.28
CA GLN A 99 -10.03 -2.83 -0.07
C GLN A 99 -10.01 -4.12 -0.92
N TRP A 100 -8.93 -4.40 -1.65
CA TRP A 100 -8.64 -5.66 -2.31
C TRP A 100 -8.44 -6.87 -1.37
N ARG A 101 -7.65 -6.80 -0.29
CA ARG A 101 -7.50 -7.92 0.68
C ARG A 101 -8.74 -8.16 1.53
N LEU A 102 -9.50 -7.13 1.88
CA LEU A 102 -10.81 -7.32 2.51
C LEU A 102 -11.76 -8.04 1.54
N ARG A 103 -11.80 -7.61 0.26
CA ARG A 103 -12.56 -8.28 -0.79
C ARG A 103 -12.09 -9.70 -1.05
N GLU A 104 -10.79 -9.96 -1.03
CA GLU A 104 -10.22 -11.29 -1.28
C GLU A 104 -10.42 -12.22 -0.08
N ARG A 105 -10.30 -11.71 1.15
CA ARG A 105 -10.72 -12.43 2.37
C ARG A 105 -12.19 -12.77 2.32
N GLN A 106 -13.07 -11.82 1.96
CA GLN A 106 -14.49 -12.08 1.79
C GLN A 106 -14.76 -13.11 0.69
N ARG A 107 -14.07 -13.02 -0.45
CA ARG A 107 -14.19 -14.03 -1.52
C ARG A 107 -13.76 -15.41 -1.07
N LEU A 108 -12.65 -15.52 -0.34
CA LEU A 108 -12.17 -16.78 0.22
C LEU A 108 -13.19 -17.35 1.20
N VAL A 109 -13.67 -16.54 2.15
CA VAL A 109 -14.71 -16.92 3.12
C VAL A 109 -15.97 -17.40 2.39
N SER A 110 -16.50 -16.61 1.46
CA SER A 110 -17.69 -16.99 0.68
C SER A 110 -17.48 -18.19 -0.23
N ALA A 111 -16.26 -18.47 -0.68
CA ALA A 111 -15.94 -19.68 -1.44
C ALA A 111 -15.97 -20.92 -0.53
N ILE A 112 -15.43 -20.80 0.68
CA ILE A 112 -15.45 -21.87 1.69
C ILE A 112 -16.87 -22.11 2.22
N GLU A 113 -17.66 -21.06 2.51
CA GLU A 113 -19.08 -21.19 2.92
C GLU A 113 -19.91 -21.91 1.86
N ARG A 114 -19.75 -21.54 0.58
CA ARG A 114 -20.43 -22.20 -0.54
C ARG A 114 -20.00 -23.66 -0.69
N ALA A 115 -18.71 -23.96 -0.48
CA ALA A 115 -18.20 -25.33 -0.53
C ALA A 115 -18.63 -26.18 0.68
N ALA A 116 -18.87 -25.55 1.84
CA ALA A 116 -19.30 -26.20 3.08
C ALA A 116 -20.79 -26.56 3.08
N GLY A 117 -21.57 -26.14 2.07
CA GLY A 117 -22.95 -26.60 1.89
C GLY A 117 -23.97 -25.90 2.77
N GLU A 118 -23.85 -24.59 3.02
CA GLU A 118 -25.01 -23.77 3.39
C GLU A 118 -25.90 -23.53 2.16
N ASP A 119 -26.38 -24.63 1.62
CA ASP A 119 -27.52 -24.66 0.72
C ASP A 119 -28.74 -24.54 1.63
N THR A 120 -29.23 -23.32 1.87
CA THR A 120 -30.61 -23.15 2.35
C THR A 120 -31.56 -23.52 1.21
N GLY A 121 -31.54 -24.80 0.85
CA GLY A 121 -32.57 -25.43 0.07
C GLY A 121 -33.84 -25.44 0.91
N ASN A 122 -34.70 -24.44 0.73
CA ASN A 122 -36.09 -24.59 1.10
C ASN A 122 -36.78 -25.47 0.06
N GLY A 123 -36.56 -26.78 0.17
CA GLY A 123 -37.41 -27.78 -0.41
C GLY A 123 -38.41 -28.23 0.65
N GLU A 124 -39.54 -27.53 0.78
CA GLU A 124 -40.73 -28.08 1.41
C GLU A 124 -41.74 -28.47 0.34
N GLY A 125 -41.73 -29.76 0.02
CA GLY A 125 -42.90 -30.46 -0.48
C GLY A 125 -43.09 -31.72 0.35
N THR A 126 -44.10 -31.73 1.21
CA THR A 126 -44.88 -32.92 1.59
C THR A 126 -46.16 -32.47 2.31
N GLY A 127 -47.32 -32.88 1.79
CA GLY A 127 -48.63 -32.74 2.44
C GLY A 127 -49.76 -32.44 1.48
#